data_AF-A0A3Q9J2D4-F1
#
_entry.id   AF-A0A3Q9J2D4-F1
#
_cell.length_a   1.000
_cell.length_b   1.000
_cell.length_c   1.000
_cell.angle_alpha   90.00
_cell.angle_beta   90.00
_cell.angle_gamma   90.00
#
_symmetry.space_group_name_H-M   'P 1'
#
loop_
_entity.id
_entity.type
_entity.pdbx_description
1 polymer ?
#
loop_
_entity_poly.entity_id
_entity_poly.type
_entity_poly.pdbx_seq_one_letter_code
_entity_poly.pdbx_strand_id
1 'polypeptide(L)'
;MSVDDDAELARLRRRAYGPDADIAADPVALARLDELEQAARPQPEPERAPEPDPTPAAAASARLSEAPVAAAVVPGPSARPRAQWHLALIAGVGVLAVLMAASAWRGAELEPVAAPSPTASVAARFGDASPFSGDPTARVLQEIPVDDWFGDYFDLPSGETAPPFPVPEAVRWSAPLGDFYGGQLWLARSSSGLPCLAVVLGDDVRADCRPAQDFDRGALVVTVPYSAIPAADRPPGMTPTESLGYQWLSDQSVTIVAGRTRGLGRD
;
A
#
# COMPACT_ATOMS: atom_id res chain seq x y z
N MET A 1 -20.65 -5.00 -8.26
CA MET A 1 -21.05 -4.24 -9.45
C MET A 1 -21.23 -5.20 -10.61
N SER A 2 -22.17 -4.91 -11.51
CA SER A 2 -22.28 -5.65 -12.77
C SER A 2 -21.28 -5.10 -13.80
N VAL A 3 -20.90 -5.91 -14.79
CA VAL A 3 -20.02 -5.49 -15.89
C VAL A 3 -20.60 -4.29 -16.66
N ASP A 4 -21.93 -4.20 -16.73
CA ASP A 4 -22.63 -3.11 -17.39
C ASP A 4 -22.50 -1.78 -16.60
N ASP A 5 -22.50 -1.85 -15.26
CA ASP A 5 -22.30 -0.68 -14.39
C ASP A 5 -20.89 -0.09 -14.55
N ASP A 6 -19.87 -0.95 -14.67
CA ASP A 6 -18.47 -0.53 -14.87
C ASP A 6 -18.31 0.22 -16.20
N ALA A 7 -18.91 -0.31 -17.27
CA ALA A 7 -18.88 0.31 -18.60
C ALA A 7 -19.65 1.64 -18.64
N GLU A 8 -20.79 1.71 -17.96
CA GLU A 8 -21.56 2.93 -17.79
C GLU A 8 -20.79 3.99 -16.99
N LEU A 9 -20.19 3.62 -15.85
CA LEU A 9 -19.39 4.52 -15.03
C LEU A 9 -18.21 5.10 -15.82
N ALA A 10 -17.48 4.26 -16.56
CA ALA A 10 -16.38 4.72 -17.40
C ALA A 10 -16.83 5.71 -18.50
N ARG A 11 -18.02 5.49 -19.09
CA ARG A 11 -18.61 6.42 -20.08
C ARG A 11 -18.98 7.76 -19.45
N LEU A 12 -19.60 7.75 -18.26
CA LEU A 12 -19.99 8.98 -17.56
C LEU A 12 -18.78 9.77 -17.07
N ARG A 13 -17.73 9.11 -16.55
CA ARG A 13 -16.47 9.75 -16.17
C ARG A 13 -15.78 10.46 -17.35
N ARG A 14 -15.79 9.86 -18.54
CA ARG A 14 -15.27 10.54 -19.75
C ARG A 14 -16.07 11.79 -20.11
N ARG A 15 -17.40 11.79 -19.95
CA ARG A 15 -18.24 12.98 -20.15
C ARG A 15 -18.05 14.04 -19.07
N ALA A 16 -17.68 13.63 -17.85
CA ALA A 16 -17.47 14.55 -16.73
C ALA A 16 -16.08 15.18 -16.71
N TYR A 17 -15.06 14.38 -17.00
CA TYR A 17 -13.64 14.74 -16.78
C TYR A 17 -12.78 14.63 -18.05
N GLY A 18 -13.37 14.29 -19.19
CA GLY A 18 -12.65 14.19 -20.47
C GLY A 18 -12.42 15.54 -21.14
N PRO A 19 -11.65 15.55 -22.25
CA PRO A 19 -11.35 16.78 -23.00
C PRO A 19 -12.59 17.46 -23.58
N ASP A 20 -13.63 16.68 -23.87
CA ASP A 20 -14.92 17.14 -24.38
C ASP A 20 -16.01 17.06 -23.30
N ALA A 21 -15.69 17.44 -22.06
CA ALA A 21 -16.62 17.30 -20.94
C ALA A 21 -17.91 18.11 -21.14
N ASP A 22 -19.04 17.40 -21.24
CA ASP A 22 -20.36 17.95 -21.53
C ASP A 22 -21.40 17.63 -20.45
N ILE A 23 -21.03 16.85 -19.43
CA ILE A 23 -21.99 16.30 -18.45
C ILE A 23 -22.71 17.39 -17.64
N ALA A 24 -22.12 18.57 -17.51
CA ALA A 24 -22.71 19.68 -16.75
C ALA A 24 -24.05 20.17 -17.32
N ALA A 25 -24.31 19.93 -18.60
CA ALA A 25 -25.59 20.25 -19.24
C ALA A 25 -26.66 19.15 -19.02
N ASP A 26 -26.30 18.03 -18.40
CA ASP A 26 -27.13 16.84 -18.24
C ASP A 26 -27.20 16.44 -16.73
N PRO A 27 -28.10 17.06 -15.95
CA PRO A 27 -28.20 16.81 -14.51
C PRO A 27 -28.61 15.37 -14.17
N VAL A 28 -29.28 14.67 -15.10
CA VAL A 28 -29.65 13.26 -14.91
C VAL A 28 -28.41 12.38 -15.02
N ALA A 29 -27.54 12.63 -16.00
CA ALA A 29 -26.27 11.91 -16.12
C ALA A 29 -25.34 12.16 -14.92
N LEU A 30 -25.33 13.38 -14.38
CA LEU A 30 -24.58 13.69 -13.14
C LEU A 30 -25.09 12.89 -11.95
N ALA A 31 -26.41 12.86 -11.72
CA ALA A 31 -26.98 12.08 -10.62
C ALA A 31 -26.65 10.58 -10.77
N ARG A 32 -26.69 10.06 -12.01
CA ARG A 32 -26.32 8.67 -12.30
C ARG A 32 -24.84 8.38 -12.06
N LEU A 33 -23.95 9.34 -12.36
CA LEU A 33 -22.53 9.24 -12.06
C LEU A 33 -22.29 9.14 -10.55
N ASP A 34 -22.90 10.02 -9.76
CA ASP A 34 -22.77 10.03 -8.30
C ASP A 34 -23.23 8.71 -7.67
N GLU A 35 -24.35 8.14 -8.14
CA GLU A 35 -24.83 6.83 -7.68
C GLU A 35 -23.80 5.71 -7.93
N LEU A 36 -23.24 5.67 -9.14
CA LEU A 36 -22.28 4.64 -9.52
C LEU A 36 -20.94 4.80 -8.79
N GLU A 37 -20.47 6.02 -8.58
CA GLU A 37 -19.24 6.27 -7.80
C GLU A 37 -19.40 5.90 -6.33
N GLN A 38 -20.58 6.14 -5.73
CA GLN A 38 -20.88 5.69 -4.37
C GLN A 38 -20.94 4.17 -4.28
N ALA A 39 -21.54 3.50 -5.27
CA ALA A 39 -21.61 2.04 -5.32
C ALA A 39 -20.24 1.38 -5.56
N ALA A 40 -19.36 2.05 -6.30
CA ALA A 40 -17.99 1.60 -6.57
C ALA A 40 -17.03 1.86 -5.40
N ARG A 41 -17.37 2.77 -4.49
CA ARG A 41 -16.54 3.04 -3.31
C ARG A 41 -16.41 1.76 -2.49
N PRO A 42 -15.17 1.32 -2.16
CA PRO A 42 -14.97 0.17 -1.29
C PRO A 42 -15.79 0.36 -0.02
N GLN A 43 -16.65 -0.60 0.29
CA GLN A 43 -17.32 -0.56 1.59
C GLN A 43 -16.23 -0.67 2.65
N PRO A 44 -16.24 0.18 3.69
CA PRO A 44 -15.34 0.00 4.82
C PRO A 44 -15.55 -1.43 5.30
N GLU A 45 -14.50 -2.24 5.17
CA GLU A 45 -14.53 -3.62 5.66
C GLU A 45 -15.01 -3.53 7.11
N PRO A 46 -16.07 -4.25 7.50
CA PRO A 46 -16.63 -4.12 8.84
C PRO A 46 -15.47 -4.34 9.80
N GLU A 47 -15.08 -3.26 10.48
CA GLU A 47 -13.93 -3.19 11.35
C GLU A 47 -13.93 -4.48 12.17
N ARG A 48 -13.00 -5.37 11.84
CA ARG A 48 -12.99 -6.73 12.39
C ARG A 48 -12.99 -6.51 13.89
N ALA A 49 -14.12 -6.85 14.53
CA ALA A 49 -14.31 -6.61 15.94
C ALA A 49 -13.04 -7.10 16.63
N PRO A 50 -12.34 -6.23 17.38
CA PRO A 50 -11.01 -6.53 17.88
C PRO A 50 -11.09 -7.92 18.50
N GLU A 51 -10.29 -8.85 17.95
CA GLU A 51 -10.22 -10.19 18.51
C GLU A 51 -9.97 -10.00 20.01
N PRO A 52 -10.80 -10.61 20.88
CA PRO A 52 -10.65 -10.43 22.32
C PRO A 52 -9.21 -10.80 22.65
N ASP A 53 -8.47 -9.81 23.16
CA ASP A 53 -7.07 -9.99 23.56
C ASP A 53 -6.94 -11.34 24.26
N PRO A 54 -6.01 -12.22 23.84
CA PRO A 54 -5.81 -13.50 24.49
C PRO A 54 -5.58 -13.19 25.97
N THR A 55 -6.55 -13.61 26.79
CA THR A 55 -6.53 -13.38 28.22
C THR A 55 -5.15 -13.85 28.71
N PRO A 56 -4.33 -12.96 29.32
CA PRO A 56 -3.03 -13.36 29.79
C PRO A 56 -3.23 -14.47 30.81
N ALA A 57 -2.85 -15.69 30.42
CA ALA A 57 -2.90 -16.85 31.28
C ALA A 57 -2.10 -16.51 32.54
N ALA A 58 -2.78 -16.61 33.68
CA ALA A 58 -2.27 -16.32 35.00
C ALA A 58 -0.97 -17.11 35.27
N ALA A 59 0.17 -16.44 35.09
CA ALA A 59 1.43 -16.83 35.70
C ALA A 59 1.33 -16.50 37.20
N ALA A 60 0.84 -17.48 37.96
CA ALA A 60 0.86 -17.43 39.41
C ALA A 60 2.31 -17.46 39.91
N SER A 61 2.70 -16.34 40.54
CA SER A 61 3.49 -16.26 41.78
C SER A 61 4.76 -17.11 41.91
N ALA A 62 5.91 -16.43 41.87
CA ALA A 62 6.96 -16.62 42.86
C ALA A 62 7.27 -15.25 43.50
N ARG A 63 6.86 -15.09 44.76
CA ARG A 63 7.29 -14.01 45.64
C ARG A 63 8.69 -14.32 46.17
N LEU A 64 9.54 -13.29 46.29
CA LEU A 64 10.29 -12.92 47.51
C LEU A 64 11.30 -11.82 47.16
N SER A 65 11.09 -10.60 47.64
CA SER A 65 11.84 -10.04 48.78
C SER A 65 11.82 -8.51 48.76
N GLU A 66 11.78 -7.97 49.97
CA GLU A 66 11.34 -6.65 50.39
C GLU A 66 12.55 -5.82 50.85
N ALA A 67 12.60 -4.52 50.53
CA ALA A 67 13.04 -3.43 51.43
C ALA A 67 12.97 -2.03 50.75
N PRO A 68 12.81 -0.94 51.52
CA PRO A 68 12.01 0.23 51.12
C PRO A 68 12.81 1.55 51.01
N VAL A 69 12.32 2.51 50.21
CA VAL A 69 12.67 3.95 50.35
C VAL A 69 11.42 4.82 50.13
N ALA A 70 11.29 5.83 50.99
CA ALA A 70 10.10 6.57 51.37
C ALA A 70 9.63 7.69 50.42
N ALA A 71 8.31 7.93 50.47
CA ALA A 71 7.51 9.19 50.43
C ALA A 71 7.77 10.24 49.33
N ALA A 72 6.78 10.89 48.70
CA ALA A 72 5.48 11.32 49.22
C ALA A 72 4.45 11.50 48.08
N VAL A 73 3.19 11.12 48.34
CA VAL A 73 2.02 11.40 47.49
C VAL A 73 1.00 12.18 48.31
N VAL A 74 0.52 13.28 47.74
CA VAL A 74 -0.51 14.17 48.29
C VAL A 74 -1.91 13.63 47.95
N PRO A 75 -2.88 13.65 48.88
CA PRO A 75 -4.23 13.14 48.63
C PRO A 75 -5.17 14.23 48.09
N GLY A 76 -6.03 13.85 47.14
CA GLY A 76 -7.19 14.64 46.71
C GLY A 76 -8.43 13.73 46.58
N PRO A 77 -9.52 14.00 47.31
CA PRO A 77 -10.74 13.20 47.26
C PRO A 77 -11.78 13.83 46.31
N SER A 78 -12.53 12.99 45.58
CA SER A 78 -14.00 13.10 45.52
C SER A 78 -14.61 12.04 44.62
N ALA A 79 -15.37 11.13 45.24
CA ALA A 79 -16.31 10.23 44.60
C ALA A 79 -17.59 10.99 44.18
N ARG A 80 -18.18 10.60 43.04
CA ARG A 80 -19.64 10.54 42.88
C ARG A 80 -20.03 9.32 42.04
N PRO A 81 -20.97 8.49 42.52
CA PRO A 81 -21.61 7.44 41.73
C PRO A 81 -22.86 8.00 41.04
N ARG A 82 -23.21 7.49 39.85
CA ARG A 82 -24.60 7.48 39.38
C ARG A 82 -24.82 6.53 38.21
N ALA A 83 -25.73 5.58 38.47
CA ALA A 83 -26.70 4.97 37.55
C ALA A 83 -26.11 4.14 36.39
N GLN A 84 -25.96 2.81 36.50
CA GLN A 84 -27.06 1.83 36.47
C GLN A 84 -28.25 2.38 35.71
N TRP A 85 -28.45 1.97 34.46
CA TRP A 85 -29.76 1.83 33.81
C TRP A 85 -29.60 0.91 32.58
N HIS A 86 -30.44 -0.12 32.54
CA HIS A 86 -30.71 -1.02 31.42
C HIS A 86 -29.82 -2.26 31.23
N LEU A 87 -29.79 -3.03 32.32
CA LEU A 87 -29.99 -4.47 32.27
C LEU A 87 -31.44 -4.75 31.86
N ALA A 88 -31.71 -4.98 30.56
CA ALA A 88 -32.93 -5.65 30.07
C ALA A 88 -32.86 -5.82 28.54
N LEU A 89 -32.50 -7.04 28.09
CA LEU A 89 -33.16 -7.79 27.00
C LEU A 89 -32.29 -9.00 26.61
N ILE A 90 -32.22 -9.98 27.52
CA ILE A 90 -31.91 -11.37 27.17
C ILE A 90 -33.16 -12.17 27.52
N ALA A 91 -33.96 -12.53 26.50
CA ALA A 91 -34.84 -13.70 26.47
C ALA A 91 -35.63 -13.69 25.15
N GLY A 92 -35.13 -14.41 24.14
CA GLY A 92 -35.75 -14.41 22.81
C GLY A 92 -35.32 -15.58 21.91
N VAL A 93 -35.36 -16.82 22.44
CA VAL A 93 -35.76 -18.05 21.71
C VAL A 93 -34.98 -18.33 20.40
N GLY A 94 -33.95 -19.16 20.32
CA GLY A 94 -33.66 -20.40 21.05
C GLY A 94 -34.11 -21.69 20.33
N VAL A 95 -34.84 -21.63 19.20
CA VAL A 95 -35.41 -22.83 18.55
C VAL A 95 -35.10 -22.98 17.04
N LEU A 96 -34.55 -21.96 16.36
CA LEU A 96 -34.18 -22.08 14.93
C LEU A 96 -32.71 -22.44 14.67
N ALA A 97 -31.93 -22.81 15.70
CA ALA A 97 -30.50 -23.08 15.58
C ALA A 97 -30.16 -24.57 15.31
N VAL A 98 -31.11 -25.49 15.47
CA VAL A 98 -30.83 -26.95 15.37
C VAL A 98 -31.19 -27.54 14.00
N LEU A 99 -32.06 -26.92 13.20
CA LEU A 99 -32.42 -27.44 11.87
C LEU A 99 -31.53 -26.94 10.71
N MET A 100 -30.68 -25.93 10.93
CA MET A 100 -29.67 -25.48 9.95
C MET A 100 -28.31 -26.19 10.13
N ALA A 101 -28.17 -27.05 11.13
CA ALA A 101 -26.92 -27.78 11.40
C ALA A 101 -26.77 -29.09 10.59
N ALA A 102 -27.77 -29.48 9.79
CA ALA A 102 -27.79 -30.79 9.12
C ALA A 102 -27.57 -30.76 7.59
N SER A 103 -27.39 -29.59 6.97
CA SER A 103 -27.25 -29.48 5.50
C SER A 103 -25.88 -28.98 5.00
N ALA A 104 -24.96 -28.58 5.88
CA ALA A 104 -23.66 -28.00 5.49
C ALA A 104 -22.50 -29.01 5.37
N TRP A 105 -22.78 -30.32 5.45
CA TRP A 105 -21.77 -31.39 5.32
C TRP A 105 -21.90 -32.16 4.00
N ARG A 106 -22.23 -31.46 2.91
CA ARG A 106 -21.84 -31.94 1.59
C ARG A 106 -20.45 -31.40 1.33
N GLY A 107 -19.48 -32.31 1.38
CA GLY A 107 -18.10 -32.04 0.99
C GLY A 107 -18.10 -31.40 -0.39
N ALA A 108 -17.86 -30.09 -0.42
CA ALA A 108 -17.05 -29.55 -1.49
C ALA A 108 -15.68 -30.18 -1.25
N GLU A 109 -15.36 -31.23 -2.00
CA GLU A 109 -13.99 -31.41 -2.43
C GLU A 109 -13.60 -30.07 -3.04
N LEU A 110 -12.95 -29.24 -2.21
CA LEU A 110 -12.19 -28.12 -2.69
C LEU A 110 -11.18 -28.78 -3.62
N GLU A 111 -11.48 -28.80 -4.92
CA GLU A 111 -10.47 -28.97 -5.94
C GLU A 111 -9.31 -28.09 -5.46
N PRO A 112 -8.13 -28.66 -5.19
CA PRO A 112 -7.00 -27.86 -4.76
C PRO A 112 -6.81 -26.84 -5.87
N VAL A 113 -7.27 -25.61 -5.64
CA VAL A 113 -7.06 -24.49 -6.53
C VAL A 113 -5.55 -24.45 -6.64
N ALA A 114 -5.06 -24.92 -7.79
CA ALA A 114 -3.64 -25.04 -8.03
C ALA A 114 -3.07 -23.67 -7.70
N ALA A 115 -2.30 -23.59 -6.61
CA ALA A 115 -1.79 -22.32 -6.13
C ALA A 115 -1.14 -21.66 -7.35
N PRO A 116 -1.59 -20.47 -7.76
CA PRO A 116 -1.05 -19.82 -8.95
C PRO A 116 0.45 -19.82 -8.78
N SER A 117 1.18 -20.44 -9.71
CA SER A 117 2.62 -20.57 -9.59
C SER A 117 3.21 -19.17 -9.45
N PRO A 118 3.72 -18.78 -8.27
CA PRO A 118 3.99 -17.39 -7.95
C PRO A 118 5.12 -16.81 -8.81
N THR A 119 5.90 -17.68 -9.47
CA THR A 119 7.03 -17.33 -10.31
C THR A 119 6.65 -16.88 -11.72
N ALA A 120 5.51 -17.32 -12.26
CA ALA A 120 5.14 -16.95 -13.64
C ALA A 120 4.57 -15.53 -13.74
N SER A 121 4.03 -14.96 -12.66
CA SER A 121 3.43 -13.62 -12.68
C SER A 121 4.46 -12.49 -12.62
N VAL A 122 5.61 -12.73 -11.97
CA VAL A 122 6.61 -11.69 -11.72
C VAL A 122 7.31 -11.25 -13.00
N ALA A 123 7.77 -12.20 -13.84
CA ALA A 123 8.43 -11.88 -15.10
C ALA A 123 7.50 -11.17 -16.10
N ALA A 124 6.19 -11.47 -16.05
CA ALA A 124 5.18 -10.85 -16.90
C ALA A 124 4.84 -9.40 -16.49
N ARG A 125 5.13 -9.01 -15.24
CA ARG A 125 4.88 -7.65 -14.74
C ARG A 125 5.93 -6.64 -15.17
N PHE A 126 7.13 -7.10 -15.54
CA PHE A 126 8.17 -6.20 -16.02
C PHE A 126 7.93 -5.89 -17.49
N GLY A 127 7.53 -4.65 -17.79
CA GLY A 127 7.50 -4.16 -19.16
C GLY A 127 8.89 -4.24 -19.81
N ASP A 128 8.93 -4.20 -21.14
CA ASP A 128 10.18 -4.30 -21.92
C ASP A 128 11.21 -3.21 -21.56
N ALA A 129 10.76 -2.10 -20.98
CA ALA A 129 11.59 -1.01 -20.49
C ALA A 129 12.37 -1.35 -19.20
N SER A 130 11.98 -2.39 -18.46
CA SER A 130 12.65 -2.75 -17.22
C SER A 130 14.05 -3.31 -17.50
N PRO A 131 15.11 -2.84 -16.80
CA PRO A 131 16.46 -3.39 -16.96
C PRO A 131 16.59 -4.84 -16.45
N PHE A 132 15.57 -5.34 -15.75
CA PHE A 132 15.46 -6.72 -15.27
C PHE A 132 14.63 -7.61 -16.21
N SER A 133 14.04 -7.04 -17.26
CA SER A 133 13.29 -7.83 -18.25
C SER A 133 14.18 -8.93 -18.81
N GLY A 134 13.65 -10.15 -18.86
CA GLY A 134 14.34 -11.36 -19.35
C GLY A 134 15.50 -11.87 -18.49
N ASP A 135 15.75 -11.33 -17.29
CA ASP A 135 16.63 -12.01 -16.33
C ASP A 135 15.86 -13.09 -15.57
N PRO A 136 16.15 -14.39 -15.79
CA PRO A 136 15.44 -15.47 -15.09
C PRO A 136 15.74 -15.50 -13.58
N THR A 137 16.75 -14.74 -13.11
CA THR A 137 17.08 -14.64 -11.69
C THR A 137 16.44 -13.44 -10.99
N ALA A 138 15.73 -12.58 -11.73
CA ALA A 138 15.06 -11.42 -11.16
C ALA A 138 13.97 -11.86 -10.17
N ARG A 139 13.99 -11.28 -8.98
CA ARG A 139 13.03 -11.57 -7.89
C ARG A 139 12.40 -10.28 -7.39
N VAL A 140 11.08 -10.25 -7.31
CA VAL A 140 10.36 -9.20 -6.58
C VAL A 140 10.59 -9.45 -5.11
N LEU A 141 11.13 -8.44 -4.43
CA LEU A 141 11.39 -8.45 -3.01
C LEU A 141 10.21 -7.84 -2.23
N GLN A 142 9.65 -6.76 -2.78
CA GLN A 142 8.57 -5.99 -2.16
C GLN A 142 7.69 -5.38 -3.24
N GLU A 143 6.40 -5.31 -2.96
CA GLU A 143 5.40 -4.54 -3.72
C GLU A 143 4.78 -3.53 -2.75
N ILE A 144 4.74 -2.27 -3.18
CA ILE A 144 4.25 -1.13 -2.40
C ILE A 144 3.10 -0.53 -3.20
N PRO A 145 1.84 -0.68 -2.75
CA PRO A 145 0.72 -0.02 -3.41
C PRO A 145 0.86 1.50 -3.25
N VAL A 146 0.70 2.22 -4.35
CA VAL A 146 0.70 3.68 -4.41
C VAL A 146 -0.72 4.09 -4.77
N ASP A 147 -1.66 3.90 -3.84
CA ASP A 147 -3.08 4.20 -4.09
C ASP A 147 -3.27 5.67 -4.54
N ASP A 148 -4.44 5.99 -5.12
CA ASP A 148 -4.81 7.35 -5.57
C ASP A 148 -4.66 8.47 -4.50
N TRP A 149 -4.35 8.13 -3.25
CA TRP A 149 -4.07 9.09 -2.18
C TRP A 149 -2.80 9.93 -2.46
N PHE A 150 -1.82 9.43 -3.21
CA PHE A 150 -0.57 10.14 -3.47
C PHE A 150 -0.77 11.31 -4.46
N GLY A 151 -1.10 12.48 -3.93
CA GLY A 151 -1.21 13.73 -4.70
C GLY A 151 -2.09 14.79 -4.06
N ASP A 152 -3.05 14.39 -3.21
CA ASP A 152 -4.06 15.31 -2.68
C ASP A 152 -3.79 15.80 -1.25
N TYR A 153 -2.91 15.16 -0.46
CA TYR A 153 -2.91 15.36 1.00
C TYR A 153 -1.58 15.51 1.74
N PHE A 154 -0.43 15.54 1.07
CA PHE A 154 0.83 15.69 1.81
C PHE A 154 1.52 17.01 1.47
N ASP A 155 1.19 18.03 2.27
CA ASP A 155 2.23 18.97 2.69
C ASP A 155 3.30 18.11 3.38
N LEU A 156 4.54 18.15 2.87
CA LEU A 156 5.66 17.44 3.51
C LEU A 156 5.64 17.79 5.00
N PRO A 157 5.77 16.81 5.92
CA PRO A 157 5.90 17.12 7.33
C PRO A 157 7.00 18.17 7.47
N SER A 158 6.66 19.30 8.05
CA SER A 158 7.52 20.48 8.09
C SER A 158 8.90 20.11 8.62
N GLY A 159 9.90 20.04 7.73
CA GLY A 159 11.27 19.66 8.05
C GLY A 159 11.90 18.64 7.11
N GLU A 160 11.12 17.81 6.40
CA GLU A 160 11.68 16.86 5.44
C GLU A 160 11.86 17.53 4.08
N THR A 161 13.11 17.59 3.60
CA THR A 161 13.44 18.22 2.31
C THR A 161 13.48 17.14 1.25
N ALA A 162 12.61 17.26 0.24
CA ALA A 162 12.59 16.34 -0.88
C ALA A 162 13.97 16.27 -1.55
N PRO A 163 14.41 15.08 -2.01
CA PRO A 163 15.67 14.95 -2.72
C PRO A 163 15.65 15.72 -4.04
N PRO A 164 16.82 16.08 -4.60
CA PRO A 164 16.89 16.67 -5.92
C PRO A 164 16.38 15.68 -6.99
N PHE A 165 15.40 16.10 -7.77
CA PHE A 165 14.92 15.36 -8.94
C PHE A 165 15.49 15.97 -10.24
N PRO A 166 15.78 15.17 -11.29
CA PRO A 166 16.41 15.62 -12.52
C PRO A 166 15.41 16.35 -13.45
N VAL A 167 14.76 17.39 -12.95
CA VAL A 167 13.85 18.26 -13.69
C VAL A 167 14.30 19.72 -13.58
N PRO A 168 14.18 20.53 -14.66
CA PRO A 168 14.62 21.92 -14.64
C PRO A 168 13.66 22.85 -13.88
N GLU A 169 12.46 22.36 -13.56
CA GLU A 169 11.38 23.10 -12.93
C GLU A 169 11.12 22.62 -11.50
N ALA A 170 10.24 23.33 -10.79
CA ALA A 170 9.85 22.94 -9.45
C ALA A 170 9.05 21.62 -9.47
N VAL A 171 9.26 20.80 -8.44
CA VAL A 171 8.41 19.65 -8.15
C VAL A 171 7.06 20.15 -7.62
N ARG A 172 5.96 19.71 -8.23
CA ARG A 172 4.59 20.06 -7.80
C ARG A 172 4.24 19.40 -6.48
N TRP A 173 4.59 18.13 -6.34
CA TRP A 173 4.48 17.38 -5.09
C TRP A 173 5.54 16.29 -5.04
N SER A 174 5.94 15.92 -3.82
CA SER A 174 6.81 14.79 -3.53
C SER A 174 6.37 14.11 -2.25
N ALA A 175 6.54 12.80 -2.17
CA ALA A 175 6.19 12.01 -1.00
C ALA A 175 7.23 10.91 -0.74
N PRO A 176 7.71 10.74 0.50
CA PRO A 176 8.50 9.58 0.88
C PRO A 176 7.59 8.35 0.97
N LEU A 177 8.05 7.22 0.43
CA LEU A 177 7.39 5.92 0.58
C LEU A 177 7.95 5.10 1.76
N GLY A 178 9.12 5.46 2.27
CA GLY A 178 9.78 4.81 3.40
C GLY A 178 11.19 4.31 3.09
N ASP A 179 11.77 3.59 4.03
CA ASP A 179 13.12 3.05 3.94
C ASP A 179 13.11 1.60 3.46
N PHE A 180 13.85 1.33 2.38
CA PHE A 180 13.94 0.00 1.78
C PHE A 180 15.38 -0.31 1.39
N TYR A 181 15.94 -1.34 2.03
CA TYR A 181 17.31 -1.83 1.78
C TYR A 181 18.37 -0.72 1.91
N GLY A 182 18.25 0.10 2.96
CA GLY A 182 19.19 1.18 3.28
C GLY A 182 18.99 2.45 2.46
N GLY A 183 18.00 2.50 1.57
CA GLY A 183 17.64 3.68 0.79
C GLY A 183 16.25 4.21 1.12
N GLN A 184 16.13 5.53 1.29
CA GLN A 184 14.83 6.20 1.40
C GLN A 184 14.23 6.38 0.01
N LEU A 185 13.05 5.83 -0.22
CA LEU A 185 12.35 5.83 -1.49
C LEU A 185 11.38 7.02 -1.57
N TRP A 186 11.41 7.74 -2.68
CA TRP A 186 10.60 8.94 -2.91
C TRP A 186 9.90 8.90 -4.25
N LEU A 187 8.65 9.34 -4.26
CA LEU A 187 7.90 9.68 -5.47
C LEU A 187 7.75 11.18 -5.59
N ALA A 188 7.67 11.66 -6.83
CA ALA A 188 7.35 13.04 -7.10
C ALA A 188 6.63 13.20 -8.44
N ARG A 189 6.00 14.35 -8.61
CA ARG A 189 5.54 14.83 -9.90
C ARG A 189 6.00 16.26 -10.10
N SER A 190 6.64 16.52 -11.24
CA SER A 190 7.06 17.87 -11.61
C SER A 190 5.88 18.79 -11.95
N SER A 191 6.13 20.09 -12.06
CA SER A 191 5.11 21.09 -12.42
C SER A 191 4.51 20.87 -13.80
N SER A 192 5.26 20.33 -14.75
CA SER A 192 4.81 19.90 -16.09
C SER A 192 4.18 18.51 -16.11
N GLY A 193 4.12 17.83 -14.96
CA GLY A 193 3.43 16.55 -14.81
C GLY A 193 4.30 15.31 -15.02
N LEU A 194 5.63 15.45 -15.17
CA LEU A 194 6.54 14.30 -15.26
C LEU A 194 6.52 13.49 -13.96
N PRO A 195 6.17 12.19 -13.97
CA PRO A 195 6.44 11.29 -12.85
C PRO A 195 7.94 11.16 -12.62
N CYS A 196 8.31 11.17 -11.34
CA CYS A 196 9.67 11.12 -10.85
C CYS A 196 9.78 10.09 -9.71
N LEU A 197 10.90 9.36 -9.69
CA LEU A 197 11.25 8.36 -8.68
C LEU A 197 12.66 8.65 -8.21
N ALA A 198 12.90 8.66 -6.91
CA ALA A 198 14.22 8.83 -6.33
C ALA A 198 14.49 7.84 -5.20
N VAL A 199 15.75 7.47 -5.03
CA VAL A 199 16.27 6.67 -3.93
C VAL A 199 17.46 7.40 -3.34
N VAL A 200 17.40 7.69 -2.04
CA VAL A 200 18.46 8.35 -1.28
C VAL A 200 19.19 7.29 -0.44
N LEU A 201 20.47 7.05 -0.72
CA LEU A 201 21.32 6.10 0.01
C LEU A 201 22.46 6.86 0.70
N GLY A 202 22.28 7.19 1.98
CA GLY A 202 23.21 8.08 2.67
C GLY A 202 23.25 9.45 1.99
N ASP A 203 24.42 9.84 1.47
CA ASP A 203 24.60 11.11 0.74
C ASP A 203 24.36 10.99 -0.78
N ASP A 204 24.19 9.76 -1.30
CA ASP A 204 23.99 9.52 -2.72
C ASP A 204 22.50 9.54 -3.08
N VAL A 205 22.14 10.35 -4.08
CA VAL A 205 20.78 10.40 -4.62
C VAL A 205 20.78 9.85 -6.04
N ARG A 206 19.90 8.88 -6.30
CA ARG A 206 19.62 8.37 -7.64
C ARG A 206 18.18 8.65 -7.97
N ALA A 207 17.93 9.35 -9.06
CA ALA A 207 16.59 9.74 -9.46
C ALA A 207 16.44 9.64 -10.98
N ASP A 208 15.23 9.32 -11.43
CA ASP A 208 14.82 9.39 -12.83
C ASP A 208 13.46 10.08 -12.91
N CYS A 209 13.22 10.80 -14.00
CA CYS A 209 11.94 11.43 -14.32
C CYS A 209 11.67 11.24 -15.81
N ARG A 210 10.44 10.87 -16.16
CA ARG A 210 10.07 10.57 -17.55
C ARG A 210 8.79 11.27 -17.98
N PRO A 211 8.61 11.53 -19.28
CA PRO A 211 7.31 11.90 -19.83
C PRO A 211 6.24 10.88 -19.45
N ALA A 212 5.01 11.33 -19.18
CA ALA A 212 3.90 10.44 -18.79
C ALA A 212 3.66 9.34 -19.83
N GLN A 213 3.73 9.67 -21.12
CA GLN A 213 3.64 8.71 -22.22
C GLN A 213 4.71 7.59 -22.21
N ASP A 214 5.88 7.83 -21.61
CA ASP A 214 6.94 6.83 -21.51
C ASP A 214 6.72 5.97 -20.27
N PHE A 215 6.26 6.59 -19.19
CA PHE A 215 5.81 5.91 -17.98
C PHE A 215 4.64 4.96 -18.27
N ASP A 216 3.61 5.40 -18.99
CA ASP A 216 2.43 4.59 -19.34
C ASP A 216 2.78 3.39 -20.23
N ARG A 217 3.90 3.45 -20.96
CA ARG A 217 4.40 2.35 -21.81
C ARG A 217 5.31 1.38 -21.08
N GLY A 218 5.64 1.63 -19.81
CA GLY A 218 6.61 0.82 -19.09
C GLY A 218 6.67 1.15 -17.61
N ALA A 219 7.90 1.26 -17.10
CA ALA A 219 8.17 1.56 -15.71
C ALA A 219 9.18 2.70 -15.63
N LEU A 220 9.02 3.57 -14.64
CA LEU A 220 10.09 4.47 -14.22
C LEU A 220 11.01 3.70 -13.28
N VAL A 221 12.29 3.55 -13.65
CA VAL A 221 13.20 2.66 -12.93
C VAL A 221 14.44 3.39 -12.43
N VAL A 222 14.68 3.29 -11.13
CA VAL A 222 15.96 3.66 -10.50
C VAL A 222 16.69 2.39 -10.10
N THR A 223 17.95 2.26 -10.53
CA THR A 223 18.79 1.09 -10.23
C THR A 223 19.92 1.45 -9.27
N VAL A 224 20.13 0.61 -8.25
CA VAL A 224 21.19 0.73 -7.25
C VAL A 224 22.10 -0.51 -7.34
N PRO A 225 23.40 -0.35 -7.69
CA PRO A 225 24.31 -1.48 -7.82
C PRO A 225 24.63 -2.08 -6.45
N TYR A 226 24.96 -3.37 -6.41
CA TYR A 226 25.35 -4.09 -5.19
C TYR A 226 26.35 -3.33 -4.32
N SER A 227 27.36 -2.70 -4.94
CA SER A 227 28.44 -1.99 -4.24
C SER A 227 27.99 -0.70 -3.53
N ALA A 228 26.85 -0.12 -3.95
CA ALA A 228 26.29 1.08 -3.31
C ALA A 228 25.39 0.75 -2.12
N ILE A 229 25.00 -0.52 -1.94
CA ILE A 229 24.12 -0.94 -0.84
C ILE A 229 25.00 -1.35 0.35
N PRO A 230 24.82 -0.74 1.55
CA PRO A 230 25.53 -1.16 2.75
C PRO A 230 25.35 -2.65 3.02
N ALA A 231 26.41 -3.33 3.47
CA ALA A 231 26.38 -4.79 3.59
C ALA A 231 25.27 -5.31 4.52
N ALA A 232 24.91 -4.53 5.54
CA ALA A 232 23.84 -4.86 6.48
C ALA A 232 22.42 -4.75 5.88
N ASP A 233 22.26 -3.94 4.83
CA ASP A 233 20.96 -3.62 4.23
C ASP A 233 20.69 -4.43 2.95
N ARG A 234 21.64 -5.28 2.53
CA ARG A 234 21.48 -6.11 1.34
C ARG A 234 20.38 -7.16 1.54
N PRO A 235 19.49 -7.35 0.55
CA PRO A 235 18.54 -8.44 0.59
C PRO A 235 19.23 -9.80 0.76
N PRO A 236 18.61 -10.75 1.48
CA PRO A 236 19.12 -12.12 1.59
C PRO A 236 19.37 -12.74 0.20
N GLY A 237 20.55 -13.37 0.05
CA GLY A 237 20.94 -14.02 -1.20
C GLY A 237 21.39 -13.08 -2.32
N MET A 238 21.47 -11.76 -2.09
CA MET A 238 21.95 -10.83 -3.11
C MET A 238 23.43 -11.06 -3.44
N THR A 239 23.74 -11.22 -4.73
CA THR A 239 25.09 -11.47 -5.22
C THR A 239 25.76 -10.21 -5.76
N PRO A 240 27.11 -10.14 -5.83
CA PRO A 240 27.82 -8.95 -6.35
C PRO A 240 27.50 -8.57 -7.80
N THR A 241 26.90 -9.47 -8.58
CA THR A 241 26.49 -9.21 -9.96
C THR A 241 25.06 -8.68 -10.09
N GLU A 242 24.30 -8.67 -9.00
CA GLU A 242 22.93 -8.17 -8.97
C GLU A 242 22.89 -6.67 -8.63
N SER A 243 21.75 -6.05 -8.91
CA SER A 243 21.41 -4.69 -8.50
C SER A 243 20.00 -4.70 -7.93
N LEU A 244 19.68 -3.68 -7.12
CA LEU A 244 18.32 -3.37 -6.74
C LEU A 244 17.69 -2.44 -7.77
N GLY A 245 16.47 -2.74 -8.18
CA GLY A 245 15.64 -1.90 -9.02
C GLY A 245 14.41 -1.45 -8.26
N TYR A 246 14.17 -0.16 -8.22
CA TYR A 246 12.95 0.44 -7.72
C TYR A 246 12.16 0.86 -8.96
N GLN A 247 11.00 0.24 -9.18
CA GLN A 247 10.22 0.38 -10.41
C GLN A 247 8.83 0.91 -10.07
N TRP A 248 8.54 2.15 -10.48
CA TRP A 248 7.18 2.69 -10.43
C TRP A 248 6.44 2.30 -11.71
N LEU A 249 5.37 1.54 -11.56
CA LEU A 249 4.53 1.00 -12.62
C LEU A 249 3.31 1.89 -12.85
N SER A 250 2.75 1.85 -14.06
CA SER A 250 1.55 2.61 -14.44
C SER A 250 0.27 2.15 -13.72
N ASP A 251 0.27 0.95 -13.15
CA ASP A 251 -0.81 0.42 -12.30
C ASP A 251 -0.79 0.99 -10.87
N GLN A 252 0.00 2.04 -10.65
CA GLN A 252 0.16 2.70 -9.37
C GLN A 252 0.76 1.79 -8.28
N SER A 253 1.69 0.93 -8.65
CA SER A 253 2.51 0.19 -7.69
C SER A 253 3.99 0.53 -7.84
N VAL A 254 4.72 0.49 -6.73
CA VAL A 254 6.19 0.45 -6.76
C VAL A 254 6.67 -0.94 -6.40
N THR A 255 7.43 -1.55 -7.29
CA THR A 255 8.05 -2.86 -7.06
C THR A 255 9.54 -2.71 -6.85
N ILE A 256 10.06 -3.42 -5.83
CA ILE A 256 11.48 -3.51 -5.55
C ILE A 256 11.97 -4.88 -5.99
N VAL A 257 13.00 -4.90 -6.82
CA VAL A 257 13.47 -6.09 -7.51
C VAL A 257 14.96 -6.26 -7.31
N ALA A 258 15.42 -7.47 -7.02
CA ALA A 258 16.83 -7.83 -7.14
C ALA A 258 17.03 -8.68 -8.39
N GLY A 259 18.04 -8.36 -9.19
CA GLY A 259 18.39 -9.15 -10.36
C GLY A 259 19.63 -8.62 -11.07
N ARG A 260 20.05 -9.29 -12.12
CA ARG A 260 21.12 -8.82 -12.99
C ARG A 260 20.54 -7.78 -13.94
N THR A 261 21.04 -6.56 -13.85
CA THR A 261 20.73 -5.55 -14.86
C THR A 261 21.41 -5.98 -16.16
N ARG A 262 20.67 -6.03 -17.27
CA ARG A 262 21.35 -6.05 -18.58
C ARG A 262 22.29 -4.86 -18.57
N GLY A 263 23.57 -5.09 -18.85
CA GLY A 263 24.56 -4.03 -18.83
C GLY A 263 24.03 -2.90 -19.70
N LEU A 264 23.53 -1.84 -19.06
CA LEU A 264 23.35 -0.56 -19.70
C LEU A 264 24.77 -0.26 -20.16
N GLY A 265 24.98 -0.36 -21.48
CA GLY A 265 26.26 -0.03 -22.07
C GLY A 265 26.72 1.26 -21.43
N ARG A 266 27.97 1.27 -20.93
CA ARG A 266 28.60 2.52 -20.52
C ARG A 266 28.69 3.37 -21.79
N ASP A 267 27.66 4.16 -22.05
CA ASP A 267 27.70 5.26 -23.01
C ASP A 267 28.36 6.48 -22.35
#